data_AF-A0A7S0XFD2-F1
#
_entry.id   AF-A0A7S0XFD2-F1
#
_cell.length_a   1.000
_cell.length_b   1.000
_cell.length_c   1.000
_cell.angle_alpha   90.00
_cell.angle_beta   90.00
_cell.angle_gamma   90.00
#
_symmetry.space_group_name_H-M   'P 1'
#
loop_
_entity.id
_entity.type
_entity.pdbx_description
1 polymer ?
#
loop_
_entity_poly.entity_id
_entity_poly.type
_entity_poly.pdbx_seq_one_letter_code
_entity_poly.pdbx_strand_id
1 'polypeptide(L)'
;MTIYETCGSSTIGYSANIYVKYVRRELRSLTTDDREEFLDTLKILYDVNTIDGQKLYGSNYKSLYYFLSIHVDAAGNPVCDEFHSGAGFLSNHVFLSNYLEQSLQAVNPKTALHYMEYVNDFSSISYQSHLDNQLDGGSWTELFSSTYFGENDPYSGRIINGRWKDTIVPYMTDSFLDQNLINKDKTFFPNEEVLWLTMSSAHLKSPFGLLRPPWNYNPSPYIGRYNNEAGISVVTNNNISDFFIGTQCSDVKEFLTEFVINKNLDSYLLNVKNYHTKVHDGIGGQGGENARSIDNYLINNYNLTNDDIIVIIQSSSKFYKKYLPLKYYYTSTKYPIYPLVCSENPWDESTESLSNVDFPSCQCNDYYYQSDDNLNTLIKIYFDKFAFESTIQYNSIKKIMALDYTNKLNVMKKLCSRLGYDGDMVGSASAIDPIFWVSHGSVEKLYQKLIINDLFLDLQYTASSSSCSGHAPWGKKDWLNGYKFINTDIEVNEYTNAQLSDVLNPNSILYRDLISYVYDNAKSNCEDVEELLSN
;
A
#
# COMPACT_ATOMS: atom_id res chain seq x y z
N MET A 1 28.27 -23.15 -20.68
CA MET A 1 29.10 -22.59 -21.77
C MET A 1 30.42 -23.33 -21.80
N THR A 2 30.90 -23.69 -22.99
CA THR A 2 32.21 -24.33 -23.15
C THR A 2 33.14 -23.35 -23.83
N ILE A 3 34.26 -23.02 -23.18
CA ILE A 3 35.29 -22.14 -23.72
C ILE A 3 36.49 -23.00 -24.07
N TYR A 4 37.01 -22.86 -25.27
CA TYR A 4 38.20 -23.57 -25.73
C TYR A 4 39.39 -22.63 -25.72
N GLU A 5 40.47 -23.01 -25.04
CA GLU A 5 41.75 -22.33 -25.11
C GLU A 5 42.74 -23.21 -25.87
N THR A 6 43.45 -22.63 -26.84
CA THR A 6 44.42 -23.37 -27.65
C THR A 6 45.82 -22.90 -27.28
N CYS A 7 46.63 -23.81 -26.74
CA CYS A 7 48.04 -23.57 -26.42
C CYS A 7 48.89 -24.55 -27.24
N GLY A 8 49.50 -24.07 -28.33
CA GLY A 8 50.28 -24.89 -29.26
C GLY A 8 49.41 -25.83 -30.09
N SER A 9 49.72 -27.13 -30.10
CA SER A 9 48.94 -28.18 -30.77
C SER A 9 47.83 -28.80 -29.90
N SER A 10 47.66 -28.30 -28.67
CA SER A 10 46.70 -28.81 -27.68
C SER A 10 45.55 -27.83 -27.49
N THR A 11 44.32 -28.36 -27.54
CA THR A 11 43.09 -27.63 -27.18
C THR A 11 42.62 -28.10 -25.81
N ILE A 12 42.46 -27.17 -24.87
CA ILE A 12 41.90 -27.42 -23.55
C ILE A 12 40.48 -26.85 -23.55
N GLY A 13 39.50 -27.68 -23.22
CA GLY A 13 38.11 -27.27 -23.06
C GLY A 13 37.79 -27.01 -21.60
N TYR A 14 37.27 -25.83 -21.29
CA TYR A 14 36.70 -25.48 -19.99
C TYR A 14 35.18 -25.51 -20.10
N SER A 15 34.50 -26.18 -19.16
CA SER A 15 33.04 -26.14 -19.06
C SER A 15 32.65 -25.42 -17.77
N ALA A 16 31.75 -24.45 -17.89
CA ALA A 16 31.16 -23.77 -16.75
C ALA A 16 29.64 -23.66 -16.92
N ASN A 17 28.93 -23.76 -15.79
CA ASN A 17 27.52 -23.42 -15.71
C ASN A 17 27.39 -21.90 -15.67
N ILE A 18 26.56 -21.35 -16.56
CA ILE A 18 26.23 -19.92 -16.56
C ILE A 18 24.77 -19.81 -16.14
N TYR A 19 24.53 -18.94 -15.17
CA TYR A 19 23.18 -18.56 -14.76
C TYR A 19 22.86 -17.22 -15.41
N VAL A 20 21.76 -17.17 -16.14
CA VAL A 20 21.25 -15.94 -16.75
C VAL A 20 20.04 -15.52 -15.92
N LYS A 21 20.13 -14.33 -15.32
CA LYS A 21 19.09 -13.75 -14.48
C LYS A 21 18.74 -12.36 -15.00
N TYR A 22 17.48 -11.97 -14.84
CA TYR A 22 17.06 -10.59 -15.03
C TYR A 22 17.72 -9.71 -13.97
N VAL A 23 17.98 -8.45 -14.33
CA VAL A 23 18.52 -7.46 -13.38
C VAL A 23 17.44 -6.44 -13.11
N ARG A 24 16.91 -6.43 -11.88
CA ARG A 24 16.06 -5.36 -11.38
C ARG A 24 16.96 -4.17 -11.05
N ARG A 25 16.69 -3.06 -11.70
CA ARG A 25 17.48 -1.83 -11.61
C ARG A 25 16.68 -0.70 -10.98
N GLU A 26 17.38 0.26 -10.40
CA GLU A 26 16.74 1.49 -9.93
C GLU A 26 16.18 2.27 -11.14
N LEU A 27 14.93 2.70 -11.08
CA LEU A 27 14.20 3.26 -12.23
C LEU A 27 14.90 4.43 -12.93
N ARG A 28 15.61 5.29 -12.20
CA ARG A 28 16.31 6.48 -12.69
C ARG A 28 17.67 6.14 -13.29
N SER A 29 18.16 4.93 -13.03
CA SER A 29 19.38 4.39 -13.67
C SER A 29 19.11 3.76 -15.04
N LEU A 30 17.83 3.55 -15.39
CA LEU A 30 17.46 2.99 -16.68
C LEU A 30 17.84 3.92 -17.83
N THR A 31 18.21 3.32 -18.96
CA THR A 31 18.25 4.08 -20.21
C THR A 31 16.84 4.54 -20.57
N THR A 32 16.72 5.56 -21.43
CA THR A 32 15.40 5.98 -21.91
C THR A 32 14.65 4.82 -22.56
N ASP A 33 15.30 4.04 -23.42
CA ASP A 33 14.67 2.91 -24.11
C ASP A 33 14.21 1.82 -23.11
N ASP A 34 15.06 1.44 -22.14
CA ASP A 34 14.69 0.46 -21.11
C ASP A 34 13.51 0.94 -20.24
N ARG A 35 13.49 2.24 -19.89
CA ARG A 35 12.41 2.85 -19.10
C ARG A 35 11.10 2.83 -19.87
N GLU A 36 11.09 3.30 -21.12
CA GLU A 36 9.86 3.31 -21.92
C GLU A 36 9.37 1.87 -22.15
N GLU A 37 10.28 0.93 -22.45
CA GLU A 37 9.95 -0.49 -22.65
C GLU A 37 9.31 -1.12 -21.39
N PHE A 38 9.85 -0.84 -20.20
CA PHE A 38 9.26 -1.27 -18.94
C PHE A 38 7.89 -0.64 -18.67
N LEU A 39 7.79 0.69 -18.74
CA LEU A 39 6.55 1.40 -18.38
C LEU A 39 5.41 1.12 -19.37
N ASP A 40 5.71 0.97 -20.66
CA ASP A 40 4.72 0.57 -21.68
C ASP A 40 4.24 -0.87 -21.44
N THR A 41 5.15 -1.79 -21.12
CA THR A 41 4.79 -3.17 -20.78
C THR A 41 3.92 -3.21 -19.52
N LEU A 42 4.28 -2.47 -18.47
CA LEU A 42 3.46 -2.37 -17.27
C LEU A 42 2.08 -1.78 -17.57
N LYS A 43 1.99 -0.77 -18.44
CA LYS A 43 0.70 -0.18 -18.82
C LYS A 43 -0.21 -1.17 -19.57
N ILE A 44 0.34 -2.08 -20.36
CA ILE A 44 -0.44 -3.16 -21.01
C ILE A 44 -1.17 -4.02 -19.96
N LEU A 45 -0.54 -4.31 -18.81
CA LEU A 45 -1.19 -5.08 -17.74
C LEU A 45 -2.43 -4.38 -17.16
N TYR A 46 -2.51 -3.04 -17.25
CA TYR A 46 -3.71 -2.26 -16.90
C TYR A 46 -4.77 -2.30 -18.00
N ASP A 47 -4.37 -2.25 -19.27
CA ASP A 47 -5.31 -2.09 -20.39
C ASP A 47 -5.91 -3.40 -20.89
N VAL A 48 -5.21 -4.52 -20.69
CA VAL A 48 -5.59 -5.81 -21.24
C VAL A 48 -5.98 -6.76 -20.12
N ASN A 49 -7.27 -7.12 -20.06
CA ASN A 49 -7.78 -8.11 -19.11
C ASN A 49 -7.11 -9.49 -19.29
N THR A 50 -7.22 -10.35 -18.29
CA THR A 50 -6.52 -11.65 -18.32
C THR A 50 -6.98 -12.54 -19.47
N ILE A 51 -8.28 -12.62 -19.78
CA ILE A 51 -8.79 -13.46 -20.86
C ILE A 51 -8.18 -13.06 -22.20
N ASP A 52 -8.20 -11.78 -22.53
CA ASP A 52 -7.69 -11.30 -23.81
C ASP A 52 -6.17 -11.30 -23.85
N GLY A 53 -5.51 -10.97 -22.75
CA GLY A 53 -4.06 -11.02 -22.68
C GLY A 53 -3.51 -12.44 -22.75
N GLN A 54 -4.22 -13.46 -22.24
CA GLN A 54 -3.80 -14.85 -22.45
C GLN A 54 -3.89 -15.29 -23.92
N LYS A 55 -4.82 -14.72 -24.70
CA LYS A 55 -4.88 -14.96 -26.16
C LYS A 55 -3.72 -14.28 -26.90
N LEU A 56 -3.29 -13.11 -26.43
CA LEU A 56 -2.24 -12.31 -27.08
C LEU A 56 -0.82 -12.72 -26.66
N TYR A 57 -0.62 -13.00 -25.38
CA TYR A 57 0.70 -13.15 -24.74
C TYR A 57 0.92 -14.55 -24.13
N GLY A 58 -0.08 -15.43 -24.21
CA GLY A 58 -0.01 -16.81 -23.72
C GLY A 58 -0.48 -16.99 -22.28
N SER A 59 -0.58 -18.24 -21.84
CA SER A 59 -1.23 -18.62 -20.58
C SER A 59 -0.59 -18.06 -19.31
N ASN A 60 0.68 -17.64 -19.37
CA ASN A 60 1.39 -17.05 -18.24
C ASN A 60 0.99 -15.58 -17.99
N TYR A 61 0.31 -14.94 -18.95
CA TYR A 61 -0.20 -13.59 -18.77
C TYR A 61 -1.35 -13.57 -17.75
N LYS A 62 -1.27 -12.62 -16.83
CA LYS A 62 -2.35 -12.14 -15.98
C LYS A 62 -2.36 -10.62 -16.04
N SER A 63 -3.55 -10.03 -16.06
CA SER A 63 -3.68 -8.57 -15.95
C SER A 63 -3.25 -8.10 -14.56
N LEU A 64 -2.99 -6.80 -14.42
CA LEU A 64 -2.79 -6.17 -13.11
C LEU A 64 -3.95 -6.47 -12.16
N TYR A 65 -5.18 -6.46 -12.68
CA TYR A 65 -6.40 -6.65 -11.91
C TYR A 65 -6.51 -8.03 -11.24
N TYR A 66 -5.87 -9.05 -11.82
CA TYR A 66 -5.73 -10.35 -11.17
C TYR A 66 -4.88 -10.24 -9.89
N PHE A 67 -3.70 -9.61 -9.97
CA PHE A 67 -2.80 -9.45 -8.83
C PHE A 67 -3.33 -8.49 -7.77
N LEU A 68 -4.00 -7.44 -8.21
CA LEU A 68 -4.70 -6.51 -7.34
C LEU A 68 -5.79 -7.21 -6.54
N SER A 69 -6.54 -8.13 -7.15
CA SER A 69 -7.57 -8.89 -6.43
C SER A 69 -6.97 -9.82 -5.37
N ILE A 70 -5.79 -10.41 -5.63
CA ILE A 70 -5.04 -11.17 -4.61
C ILE A 70 -4.71 -10.27 -3.42
N HIS A 71 -4.10 -9.10 -3.66
CA HIS A 71 -3.70 -8.17 -2.61
C HIS A 71 -4.89 -7.65 -1.81
N VAL A 72 -5.96 -7.27 -2.51
CA VAL A 72 -7.21 -6.77 -1.92
C VAL A 72 -7.83 -7.81 -0.97
N ASP A 73 -7.98 -9.06 -1.43
CA ASP A 73 -8.56 -10.12 -0.62
C ASP A 73 -7.68 -10.46 0.59
N ALA A 74 -6.35 -10.48 0.38
CA ALA A 74 -5.38 -10.79 1.42
C ALA A 74 -5.42 -9.77 2.56
N ALA A 75 -5.29 -8.50 2.20
CA ALA A 75 -5.09 -7.43 3.16
C ALA A 75 -6.38 -6.80 3.66
N GLY A 76 -7.48 -7.01 2.94
CA GLY A 76 -8.81 -6.60 3.37
C GLY A 76 -9.45 -7.57 4.37
N ASN A 77 -8.88 -8.75 4.60
CA ASN A 77 -9.45 -9.74 5.50
C ASN A 77 -9.37 -9.24 6.96
N PRO A 78 -10.53 -9.07 7.65
CA PRO A 78 -10.59 -8.45 8.96
C PRO A 78 -10.20 -9.37 10.11
N VAL A 79 -10.07 -10.68 9.86
CA VAL A 79 -9.62 -11.67 10.85
C VAL A 79 -8.12 -11.73 10.86
N CYS A 80 -7.59 -11.85 9.65
CA CYS A 80 -6.18 -11.82 9.39
C CYS A 80 -5.92 -11.03 8.13
N ASP A 81 -5.11 -9.99 8.26
CA ASP A 81 -4.41 -9.41 7.13
C ASP A 81 -3.34 -10.40 6.66
N GLU A 82 -3.62 -11.17 5.61
CA GLU A 82 -2.74 -12.27 5.17
C GLU A 82 -1.40 -11.74 4.62
N PHE A 83 -1.33 -10.47 4.23
CA PHE A 83 -0.20 -9.86 3.54
C PHE A 83 0.62 -8.90 4.41
N HIS A 84 0.00 -8.27 5.39
CA HIS A 84 0.66 -7.33 6.28
C HIS A 84 0.54 -7.77 7.74
N SER A 85 1.16 -7.04 8.64
CA SER A 85 1.02 -7.27 10.08
C SER A 85 1.51 -8.61 10.65
N GLY A 86 2.31 -9.36 9.90
CA GLY A 86 3.03 -10.51 10.42
C GLY A 86 4.24 -10.92 9.58
N ALA A 87 4.88 -12.01 10.00
CA ALA A 87 6.17 -12.45 9.47
C ALA A 87 6.15 -12.85 7.98
N GLY A 88 4.97 -13.11 7.42
CA GLY A 88 4.86 -13.45 6.01
C GLY A 88 4.95 -12.27 5.05
N PHE A 89 4.93 -11.02 5.57
CA PHE A 89 4.91 -9.79 4.78
C PHE A 89 5.91 -9.80 3.62
N LEU A 90 7.19 -10.08 3.92
CA LEU A 90 8.24 -10.07 2.90
C LEU A 90 7.95 -11.10 1.81
N SER A 91 7.75 -12.36 2.20
CA SER A 91 7.54 -13.43 1.24
C SER A 91 6.29 -13.21 0.38
N ASN A 92 5.20 -12.68 0.96
CA ASN A 92 3.98 -12.38 0.21
C ASN A 92 4.22 -11.34 -0.88
N HIS A 93 4.87 -10.23 -0.54
CA HIS A 93 5.11 -9.15 -1.51
C HIS A 93 6.15 -9.53 -2.56
N VAL A 94 7.21 -10.25 -2.18
CA VAL A 94 8.23 -10.72 -3.13
C VAL A 94 7.61 -11.68 -4.14
N PHE A 95 6.87 -12.70 -3.70
CA PHE A 95 6.30 -13.66 -4.64
C PHE A 95 5.12 -13.09 -5.44
N LEU A 96 4.36 -12.12 -4.91
CA LEU A 96 3.36 -11.40 -5.70
C LEU A 96 4.05 -10.58 -6.81
N SER A 97 5.14 -9.88 -6.49
CA SER A 97 5.95 -9.11 -7.43
C SER A 97 6.58 -10.00 -8.50
N ASN A 98 7.10 -11.17 -8.12
CA ASN A 98 7.65 -12.15 -9.06
C ASN A 98 6.59 -12.72 -10.00
N TYR A 99 5.37 -12.90 -9.51
CA TYR A 99 4.28 -13.39 -10.34
C TYR A 99 3.79 -12.32 -11.33
N LEU A 100 3.72 -11.05 -10.91
CA LEU A 100 3.49 -9.93 -11.81
C LEU A 100 4.61 -9.81 -12.86
N GLU A 101 5.87 -9.99 -12.47
CA GLU A 101 7.01 -9.97 -13.39
C GLU A 101 6.92 -11.05 -14.48
N GLN A 102 6.37 -12.24 -14.19
CA GLN A 102 6.10 -13.24 -15.23
C GLN A 102 5.05 -12.78 -16.24
N SER A 103 4.07 -11.98 -15.81
CA SER A 103 3.09 -11.37 -16.73
C SER A 103 3.73 -10.26 -17.57
N LEU A 104 4.60 -9.44 -16.98
CA LEU A 104 5.42 -8.48 -17.73
C LEU A 104 6.27 -9.19 -18.80
N GLN A 105 6.91 -10.30 -18.45
CA GLN A 105 7.77 -11.06 -19.35
C GLN A 105 7.01 -11.84 -20.43
N ALA A 106 5.74 -12.17 -20.19
CA ALA A 106 4.85 -12.71 -21.21
C ALA A 106 4.58 -11.68 -22.32
N VAL A 107 4.43 -10.39 -21.95
CA VAL A 107 4.28 -9.28 -22.90
C VAL A 107 5.61 -8.94 -23.55
N ASN A 108 6.67 -8.81 -22.74
CA ASN A 108 7.99 -8.43 -23.18
C ASN A 108 9.10 -9.17 -22.42
N PRO A 109 9.76 -10.17 -23.04
CA PRO A 109 10.76 -10.99 -22.38
C PRO A 109 12.09 -10.27 -22.10
N LYS A 110 12.24 -8.98 -22.45
CA LYS A 110 13.44 -8.21 -22.12
C LYS A 110 13.34 -7.47 -20.79
N THR A 111 12.12 -7.24 -20.30
CA THR A 111 11.89 -6.38 -19.14
C THR A 111 11.93 -7.15 -17.82
N ALA A 112 12.19 -6.41 -16.75
CA ALA A 112 12.15 -6.89 -15.37
C ALA A 112 11.32 -5.91 -14.53
N LEU A 113 10.88 -6.35 -13.35
CA LEU A 113 10.22 -5.47 -12.39
C LEU A 113 11.25 -4.61 -11.68
N HIS A 114 11.60 -3.49 -12.31
CA HIS A 114 12.51 -2.48 -11.77
C HIS A 114 11.97 -1.87 -10.46
N TYR A 115 12.83 -1.18 -9.71
CA TYR A 115 12.48 -0.71 -8.37
C TYR A 115 12.72 0.79 -8.16
N MET A 116 12.01 1.35 -7.18
CA MET A 116 12.18 2.73 -6.71
C MET A 116 12.92 2.72 -5.37
N GLU A 117 14.07 3.39 -5.29
CA GLU A 117 14.77 3.63 -4.02
C GLU A 117 14.12 4.81 -3.27
N TYR A 118 12.93 4.58 -2.72
CA TYR A 118 12.07 5.65 -2.20
C TYR A 118 12.66 6.39 -0.99
N VAL A 119 13.56 5.75 -0.22
CA VAL A 119 14.16 6.38 0.96
C VAL A 119 14.99 7.61 0.55
N ASN A 120 15.60 7.56 -0.63
CA ASN A 120 16.35 8.69 -1.18
C ASN A 120 15.44 9.88 -1.46
N ASP A 121 14.23 9.64 -1.96
CA ASP A 121 13.29 10.72 -2.27
C ASP A 121 12.74 11.36 -1.00
N PHE A 122 12.29 10.54 -0.05
CA PHE A 122 11.73 11.01 1.21
C PHE A 122 12.77 11.63 2.15
N SER A 123 14.06 11.36 1.94
CA SER A 123 15.14 12.04 2.68
C SER A 123 15.69 13.27 1.95
N SER A 124 15.08 13.67 0.83
CA SER A 124 15.60 14.76 -0.01
C SER A 124 15.16 16.15 0.45
N ILE A 125 15.94 17.17 0.09
CA ILE A 125 15.59 18.59 0.27
C ILE A 125 14.29 18.93 -0.48
N SER A 126 14.05 18.30 -1.64
CA SER A 126 12.83 18.48 -2.42
C SER A 126 11.61 17.98 -1.64
N TYR A 127 11.70 16.82 -0.97
CA TYR A 127 10.61 16.34 -0.12
C TYR A 127 10.40 17.25 1.09
N GLN A 128 11.47 17.72 1.74
CA GLN A 128 11.34 18.70 2.82
C GLN A 128 10.63 19.98 2.38
N SER A 129 10.93 20.46 1.17
CA SER A 129 10.25 21.62 0.57
C SER A 129 8.78 21.33 0.25
N HIS A 130 8.47 20.10 -0.15
CA HIS A 130 7.10 19.64 -0.35
C HIS A 130 6.30 19.60 0.95
N LEU A 131 6.91 19.21 2.08
CA LEU A 131 6.26 19.28 3.40
C LEU A 131 5.87 20.72 3.78
N ASP A 132 6.58 21.73 3.27
CA ASP A 132 6.25 23.15 3.45
C ASP A 132 5.20 23.66 2.45
N ASN A 133 5.13 23.07 1.25
CA ASN A 133 4.15 23.40 0.22
C ASN A 133 3.64 22.15 -0.52
N GLN A 134 2.57 21.59 0.03
CA GLN A 134 2.00 20.33 -0.46
C GLN A 134 1.05 20.48 -1.66
N LEU A 135 0.97 21.69 -2.23
CA LEU A 135 0.20 21.96 -3.46
C LEU A 135 1.05 21.83 -4.72
N ASP A 136 2.24 21.27 -4.59
CA ASP A 136 3.22 21.15 -5.66
C ASP A 136 2.90 20.01 -6.64
N GLY A 137 1.81 19.27 -6.43
CA GLY A 137 1.38 18.19 -7.32
C GLY A 137 2.36 17.02 -7.40
N GLY A 138 3.21 16.85 -6.37
CA GLY A 138 4.19 15.78 -6.33
C GLY A 138 5.56 16.13 -6.93
N SER A 139 5.85 17.42 -7.12
CA SER A 139 7.10 17.89 -7.74
C SER A 139 8.39 17.51 -6.99
N TRP A 140 8.27 16.97 -5.77
CA TRP A 140 9.40 16.54 -4.95
C TRP A 140 10.18 15.35 -5.51
N THR A 141 9.60 14.55 -6.41
CA THR A 141 10.32 13.47 -7.09
C THR A 141 10.00 13.44 -8.59
N GLU A 142 11.03 13.19 -9.41
CA GLU A 142 10.85 13.09 -10.87
C GLU A 142 9.96 11.90 -11.29
N LEU A 143 9.79 10.91 -10.42
CA LEU A 143 8.93 9.76 -10.68
C LEU A 143 7.45 10.15 -10.78
N PHE A 144 7.07 11.32 -10.26
CA PHE A 144 5.72 11.87 -10.40
C PHE A 144 5.65 12.87 -11.55
N SER A 145 6.44 12.66 -12.61
CA SER A 145 6.32 13.40 -13.87
C SER A 145 5.59 12.57 -14.92
N SER A 146 5.14 13.22 -16.01
CA SER A 146 4.54 12.52 -17.16
C SER A 146 5.46 11.49 -17.82
N THR A 147 6.77 11.61 -17.61
CA THR A 147 7.79 10.67 -18.11
C THR A 147 7.71 9.32 -17.39
N TYR A 148 7.35 9.34 -16.11
CA TYR A 148 7.21 8.16 -15.27
C TYR A 148 5.74 7.94 -14.93
N PHE A 149 5.34 8.12 -13.67
CA PHE A 149 4.03 7.69 -13.15
C PHE A 149 2.97 8.80 -13.11
N GLY A 150 3.27 9.96 -13.68
CA GLY A 150 2.35 11.09 -13.81
C GLY A 150 2.27 11.98 -12.56
N GLU A 151 2.03 13.27 -12.81
CA GLU A 151 1.73 14.29 -11.80
C GLU A 151 0.31 14.09 -11.28
N ASN A 152 0.06 14.52 -10.04
CA ASN A 152 -1.27 14.51 -9.45
C ASN A 152 -1.80 15.93 -9.21
N ASP A 153 -3.11 16.11 -9.39
CA ASP A 153 -3.79 17.33 -8.99
C ASP A 153 -3.86 17.42 -7.45
N PRO A 154 -3.34 18.48 -6.81
CA PRO A 154 -3.23 18.55 -5.36
C PRO A 154 -4.58 18.67 -4.62
N TYR A 155 -5.68 18.92 -5.35
CA TYR A 155 -7.01 19.05 -4.78
C TYR A 155 -7.81 17.74 -4.83
N SER A 156 -7.87 17.15 -6.02
CA SER A 156 -8.62 15.92 -6.30
C SER A 156 -7.80 14.66 -6.09
N GLY A 157 -6.46 14.77 -6.04
CA GLY A 157 -5.52 13.67 -5.99
C GLY A 157 -5.35 12.94 -7.33
N ARG A 158 -6.13 13.27 -8.35
CA ARG A 158 -6.16 12.56 -9.64
C ARG A 158 -4.82 12.68 -10.37
N ILE A 159 -4.36 11.59 -10.98
CA ILE A 159 -3.23 11.62 -11.90
C ILE A 159 -3.64 12.34 -13.20
N ILE A 160 -2.99 13.46 -13.52
CA ILE A 160 -3.43 14.40 -14.57
C ILE A 160 -2.66 14.28 -15.89
N ASN A 161 -1.53 13.57 -15.91
CA ASN A 161 -0.71 13.38 -17.11
C ASN A 161 0.04 12.02 -17.09
N GLY A 162 0.79 11.74 -18.15
CA GLY A 162 1.53 10.48 -18.30
C GLY A 162 0.63 9.28 -18.65
N ARG A 163 1.22 8.07 -18.59
CA ARG A 163 0.60 6.80 -19.01
C ARG A 163 -0.62 6.42 -18.18
N TRP A 164 -0.62 6.77 -16.89
CA TRP A 164 -1.67 6.41 -15.95
C TRP A 164 -2.71 7.51 -15.75
N LYS A 165 -2.65 8.59 -16.55
CA LYS A 165 -3.70 9.60 -16.58
C LYS A 165 -5.06 8.93 -16.73
N ASP A 166 -5.99 9.32 -15.86
CA ASP A 166 -7.39 8.89 -15.91
C ASP A 166 -7.58 7.36 -15.79
N THR A 167 -6.62 6.66 -15.20
CA THR A 167 -6.78 5.23 -14.90
C THR A 167 -7.94 5.04 -13.94
N ILE A 168 -8.90 4.21 -14.35
CA ILE A 168 -10.13 3.94 -13.61
C ILE A 168 -9.87 2.86 -12.56
N VAL A 169 -10.37 3.08 -11.35
CA VAL A 169 -10.51 2.05 -10.32
C VAL A 169 -11.77 1.23 -10.66
N PRO A 170 -11.64 -0.03 -11.10
CA PRO A 170 -12.78 -0.78 -11.60
C PRO A 170 -13.73 -1.21 -10.49
N TYR A 171 -14.98 -1.48 -10.84
CA TYR A 171 -15.89 -2.20 -9.96
C TYR A 171 -15.63 -3.71 -10.02
N MET A 172 -15.61 -4.35 -8.86
CA MET A 172 -15.48 -5.80 -8.75
C MET A 172 -16.82 -6.49 -9.00
N THR A 173 -17.27 -6.45 -10.26
CA THR A 173 -18.48 -7.12 -10.75
C THR A 173 -18.19 -8.56 -11.18
N ASP A 174 -19.22 -9.37 -11.37
CA ASP A 174 -19.06 -10.72 -11.95
C ASP A 174 -18.33 -10.66 -13.30
N SER A 175 -18.69 -9.69 -14.16
CA SER A 175 -17.99 -9.49 -15.44
C SER A 175 -16.51 -9.14 -15.25
N PHE A 176 -16.16 -8.37 -14.23
CA PHE A 176 -14.76 -8.05 -13.92
C PHE A 176 -14.00 -9.32 -13.48
N LEU A 177 -14.60 -10.14 -12.62
CA LEU A 177 -14.00 -11.39 -12.15
C LEU A 177 -13.80 -12.37 -13.30
N ASP A 178 -14.82 -12.54 -14.15
CA ASP A 178 -14.78 -13.41 -15.33
C ASP A 178 -13.68 -12.96 -16.32
N GLN A 179 -13.63 -11.68 -16.68
CA GLN A 179 -12.61 -11.12 -17.58
C GLN A 179 -11.18 -11.29 -17.07
N ASN A 180 -11.01 -11.41 -15.75
CA ASN A 180 -9.72 -11.57 -15.11
C ASN A 180 -9.42 -13.02 -14.66
N LEU A 181 -10.28 -13.98 -15.02
CA LEU A 181 -10.17 -15.39 -14.62
C LEU A 181 -10.04 -15.58 -13.10
N ILE A 182 -10.80 -14.80 -12.34
CA ILE A 182 -10.88 -14.88 -10.88
C ILE A 182 -12.12 -15.68 -10.49
N ASN A 183 -11.97 -16.63 -9.57
CA ASN A 183 -13.06 -17.49 -9.14
C ASN A 183 -14.02 -16.76 -8.20
N LYS A 184 -15.16 -16.29 -8.71
CA LYS A 184 -16.19 -15.56 -7.96
C LYS A 184 -16.70 -16.22 -6.67
N ASP A 185 -16.59 -17.55 -6.57
CA ASP A 185 -17.11 -18.35 -5.47
C ASP A 185 -16.01 -18.71 -4.43
N LYS A 186 -14.74 -18.32 -4.68
CA LYS A 186 -13.60 -18.67 -3.82
C LYS A 186 -12.61 -17.51 -3.71
N THR A 187 -12.36 -17.06 -2.47
CA THR A 187 -11.24 -16.17 -2.13
C THR A 187 -9.88 -16.79 -2.46
N PHE A 188 -8.86 -15.95 -2.57
CA PHE A 188 -7.47 -16.39 -2.71
C PHE A 188 -6.87 -17.03 -1.45
N PHE A 189 -7.55 -16.92 -0.30
CA PHE A 189 -7.11 -17.38 1.02
C PHE A 189 -8.17 -18.28 1.65
N PRO A 190 -7.77 -19.30 2.44
CA PRO A 190 -8.73 -20.20 3.08
C PRO A 190 -9.69 -19.40 3.97
N ASN A 191 -11.00 -19.64 3.78
CA ASN A 191 -12.08 -19.03 4.56
C ASN A 191 -11.86 -19.29 6.06
N GLU A 192 -11.28 -18.34 6.78
CA GLU A 192 -11.62 -18.17 8.19
C GLU A 192 -13.05 -17.63 8.26
N GLU A 193 -13.86 -18.13 9.20
CA GLU A 193 -15.34 -18.01 9.27
C GLU A 193 -15.90 -16.59 9.46
N VAL A 194 -15.41 -15.58 8.74
CA VAL A 194 -15.72 -14.18 9.01
C VAL A 194 -16.27 -13.51 7.76
N LEU A 195 -17.56 -13.77 7.60
CA LEU A 195 -18.46 -13.32 6.53
C LEU A 195 -18.85 -11.83 6.58
N TRP A 196 -18.35 -11.02 7.51
CA TRP A 196 -18.97 -9.70 7.74
C TRP A 196 -18.66 -8.65 6.65
N LEU A 197 -17.62 -8.82 5.83
CA LEU A 197 -17.38 -7.99 4.64
C LEU A 197 -17.84 -8.64 3.32
N THR A 198 -18.18 -9.93 3.34
CA THR A 198 -18.59 -10.72 2.16
C THR A 198 -20.10 -10.91 2.12
N MET A 199 -20.87 -9.84 2.35
CA MET A 199 -22.34 -9.88 2.47
C MET A 199 -23.09 -10.47 1.25
N SER A 200 -22.39 -10.80 0.16
CA SER A 200 -22.92 -11.54 -1.00
C SER A 200 -21.88 -12.11 -1.98
N SER A 201 -20.57 -11.84 -1.82
CA SER A 201 -19.50 -12.27 -2.75
C SER A 201 -18.32 -12.87 -2.01
N ALA A 202 -17.61 -13.83 -2.59
CA ALA A 202 -16.38 -14.37 -1.99
C ALA A 202 -15.30 -13.28 -1.84
N HIS A 203 -15.18 -12.41 -2.84
CA HIS A 203 -14.18 -11.33 -2.85
C HIS A 203 -14.66 -10.08 -2.13
N LEU A 204 -13.70 -9.37 -1.56
CA LEU A 204 -13.93 -8.10 -0.88
C LEU A 204 -14.07 -6.97 -1.90
N LYS A 205 -15.08 -6.11 -1.73
CA LYS A 205 -15.36 -4.96 -2.61
C LYS A 205 -15.77 -3.73 -1.81
N SER A 206 -15.71 -2.55 -2.42
CA SER A 206 -16.21 -1.26 -1.88
C SER A 206 -17.40 -0.79 -2.73
N PRO A 207 -18.28 0.12 -2.26
CA PRO A 207 -19.36 0.68 -3.09
C PRO A 207 -18.85 1.49 -4.28
N PHE A 208 -17.58 1.89 -4.26
CA PHE A 208 -16.96 2.75 -5.26
C PHE A 208 -15.91 2.03 -6.11
N GLY A 209 -15.92 0.70 -6.12
CA GLY A 209 -15.03 -0.07 -6.96
C GLY A 209 -14.42 -1.28 -6.25
N LEU A 210 -13.16 -1.55 -6.58
CA LEU A 210 -12.29 -2.43 -5.80
C LEU A 210 -12.32 -2.03 -4.34
N LEU A 211 -12.09 -3.00 -3.47
CA LEU A 211 -11.98 -2.75 -2.05
C LEU A 211 -10.85 -1.73 -1.80
N ARG A 212 -11.26 -0.50 -1.51
CA ARG A 212 -10.57 0.45 -0.66
C ARG A 212 -10.96 0.05 0.79
N PRO A 213 -10.34 -0.99 1.38
CA PRO A 213 -10.83 -1.70 2.57
C PRO A 213 -11.05 -0.72 3.69
N PRO A 214 -11.98 -1.02 4.61
CA PRO A 214 -13.27 -0.35 4.85
C PRO A 214 -13.15 1.11 5.31
N TRP A 215 -12.15 1.80 4.79
CA TRP A 215 -11.45 2.88 5.45
C TRP A 215 -11.22 4.06 4.52
N ASN A 216 -11.33 3.84 3.20
CA ASN A 216 -11.18 4.88 2.19
C ASN A 216 -12.41 4.89 1.27
N TYR A 217 -13.36 5.78 1.58
CA TYR A 217 -14.61 5.99 0.84
C TYR A 217 -14.47 7.07 -0.22
N ASN A 218 -13.29 7.17 -0.84
CA ASN A 218 -13.09 8.08 -1.95
C ASN A 218 -14.10 7.74 -3.07
N PRO A 219 -14.97 8.69 -3.49
CA PRO A 219 -15.91 8.46 -4.58
C PRO A 219 -15.27 8.65 -5.95
N SER A 220 -14.00 9.08 -6.02
CA SER A 220 -13.28 9.22 -7.27
C SER A 220 -13.22 7.87 -7.99
N PRO A 221 -13.68 7.79 -9.26
CA PRO A 221 -13.52 6.59 -10.07
C PRO A 221 -12.09 6.45 -10.59
N TYR A 222 -11.20 7.40 -10.32
CA TYR A 222 -9.82 7.41 -10.78
C TYR A 222 -8.86 7.13 -9.64
N ILE A 223 -7.68 6.60 -9.99
CA ILE A 223 -6.54 6.48 -9.06
C ILE A 223 -6.18 7.87 -8.49
N GLY A 224 -6.06 7.95 -7.17
CA GLY A 224 -5.73 9.17 -6.43
C GLY A 224 -4.44 9.08 -5.61
N ARG A 225 -3.63 10.14 -5.65
CA ARG A 225 -2.51 10.44 -4.75
C ARG A 225 -2.77 11.81 -4.11
N TYR A 226 -3.08 11.84 -2.83
CA TYR A 226 -3.26 13.08 -2.09
C TYR A 226 -1.98 13.43 -1.37
N ASN A 227 -1.06 14.13 -2.04
CA ASN A 227 0.15 14.62 -1.37
C ASN A 227 -0.13 15.81 -0.41
N ASN A 228 -1.40 16.14 -0.16
CA ASN A 228 -1.83 17.32 0.58
C ASN A 228 -2.20 16.96 2.02
N GLU A 229 -1.38 17.34 2.98
CA GLU A 229 -1.63 17.08 4.41
C GLU A 229 -1.36 18.34 5.21
N ALA A 230 -2.33 19.26 5.25
CA ALA A 230 -2.17 20.59 5.83
C ALA A 230 -1.24 20.61 7.07
N GLY A 231 0.01 21.05 6.88
CA GLY A 231 0.94 21.38 7.97
C GLY A 231 1.91 20.30 8.47
N ILE A 232 2.19 19.22 7.73
CA ILE A 232 3.15 18.17 8.17
C ILE A 232 4.52 18.73 8.62
N SER A 233 5.00 19.87 8.10
CA SER A 233 6.30 20.44 8.51
C SER A 233 6.42 20.74 10.02
N VAL A 234 5.31 20.82 10.77
CA VAL A 234 5.30 21.01 12.24
C VAL A 234 5.33 19.68 13.01
N VAL A 235 5.05 18.54 12.36
CA VAL A 235 4.91 17.20 12.96
C VAL A 235 6.25 16.58 13.35
N THR A 236 7.31 16.86 12.60
CA THR A 236 8.63 16.23 12.77
C THR A 236 9.31 16.56 14.12
N ASN A 237 8.85 17.58 14.85
CA ASN A 237 9.44 18.00 16.13
C ASN A 237 8.66 17.57 17.39
N ASN A 238 7.44 17.05 17.26
CA ASN A 238 6.51 16.97 18.41
C ASN A 238 5.83 15.61 18.66
N ASN A 239 6.31 14.52 18.04
CA ASN A 239 5.76 13.16 18.24
C ASN A 239 4.25 13.03 17.95
N ILE A 240 3.65 13.91 17.15
CA ILE A 240 2.24 13.79 16.73
C ILE A 240 2.14 12.87 15.50
N SER A 241 2.65 11.65 15.66
CA SER A 241 2.59 10.50 14.74
C SER A 241 3.08 10.70 13.29
N ASP A 242 3.89 9.74 12.85
CA ASP A 242 4.43 9.54 11.49
C ASP A 242 3.39 9.27 10.39
N PHE A 243 2.12 9.62 10.61
CA PHE A 243 1.07 9.39 9.61
C PHE A 243 1.36 10.22 8.36
N PHE A 244 1.44 9.55 7.20
CA PHE A 244 1.61 10.14 5.87
C PHE A 244 2.93 10.89 5.64
N ILE A 245 3.93 10.62 6.47
CA ILE A 245 5.33 10.94 6.18
C ILE A 245 5.97 9.70 5.56
N GLY A 246 6.68 9.85 4.45
CA GLY A 246 7.40 8.74 3.84
C GLY A 246 8.65 8.32 4.63
N THR A 247 9.17 7.13 4.31
CA THR A 247 10.32 6.54 5.00
C THR A 247 11.59 7.37 4.81
N GLN A 248 12.18 7.88 5.88
CA GLN A 248 13.43 8.63 5.86
C GLN A 248 14.64 7.75 6.23
N CYS A 249 15.86 8.26 5.99
CA CYS A 249 17.10 7.58 6.37
C CYS A 249 17.15 7.22 7.87
N SER A 250 16.63 8.10 8.75
CA SER A 250 16.57 7.86 10.19
C SER A 250 15.69 6.66 10.54
N ASP A 251 14.56 6.50 9.85
CA ASP A 251 13.64 5.37 10.06
C ASP A 251 14.32 4.04 9.74
N VAL A 252 15.06 4.00 8.62
CA VAL A 252 15.80 2.80 8.22
C VAL A 252 16.91 2.50 9.21
N LYS A 253 17.66 3.52 9.65
CA LYS A 253 18.74 3.37 10.64
C LYS A 253 18.22 2.82 11.97
N GLU A 254 17.13 3.37 12.47
CA GLU A 254 16.45 2.90 13.68
C GLU A 254 15.99 1.46 13.51
N PHE A 255 15.29 1.16 12.41
CA PHE A 255 14.84 -0.18 12.10
C PHE A 255 15.99 -1.21 12.08
N LEU A 256 17.10 -0.90 11.43
CA LEU A 256 18.28 -1.77 11.39
C LEU A 256 18.86 -2.02 12.78
N THR A 257 18.98 -0.96 13.58
CA THR A 257 19.56 -1.04 14.92
C THR A 257 18.67 -1.80 15.89
N GLU A 258 17.35 -1.60 15.82
CA GLU A 258 16.40 -2.18 16.76
C GLU A 258 16.01 -3.61 16.41
N PHE A 259 15.82 -3.92 15.13
CA PHE A 259 15.16 -5.15 14.69
C PHE A 259 16.02 -6.08 13.83
N VAL A 260 17.21 -5.66 13.41
CA VAL A 260 18.05 -6.44 12.48
C VAL A 260 19.39 -6.81 13.10
N ILE A 261 20.22 -5.83 13.43
CA ILE A 261 21.60 -6.05 13.87
C ILE A 261 21.60 -6.85 15.17
N ASN A 262 22.30 -7.99 15.15
CA ASN A 262 22.32 -8.95 16.27
C ASN A 262 20.92 -9.44 16.68
N LYS A 263 20.00 -9.55 15.73
CA LYS A 263 18.67 -10.16 15.90
C LYS A 263 18.52 -11.34 14.94
N ASN A 264 17.50 -12.17 15.17
CA ASN A 264 17.13 -13.25 14.27
C ASN A 264 16.25 -12.73 13.12
N LEU A 265 16.07 -13.56 12.09
CA LEU A 265 15.22 -13.24 10.94
C LEU A 265 13.77 -12.89 11.34
N ASP A 266 13.20 -13.59 12.31
CA ASP A 266 11.83 -13.34 12.78
C ASP A 266 11.63 -11.89 13.28
N SER A 267 12.63 -11.33 13.96
CA SER A 267 12.61 -9.92 14.41
C SER A 267 12.48 -8.95 13.23
N TYR A 268 13.22 -9.19 12.13
CA TYR A 268 13.06 -8.40 10.91
C TYR A 268 11.69 -8.62 10.28
N LEU A 269 11.26 -9.87 10.10
CA LEU A 269 10.02 -10.21 9.40
C LEU A 269 8.77 -9.63 10.09
N LEU A 270 8.77 -9.56 11.42
CA LEU A 270 7.65 -8.98 12.18
C LEU A 270 7.60 -7.44 12.12
N ASN A 271 8.72 -6.78 11.81
CA ASN A 271 8.87 -5.32 11.94
C ASN A 271 9.16 -4.60 10.61
N VAL A 272 9.55 -5.28 9.55
CA VAL A 272 9.82 -4.71 8.21
C VAL A 272 8.65 -3.86 7.70
N LYS A 273 7.41 -4.25 8.02
CA LYS A 273 6.22 -3.49 7.66
C LYS A 273 6.23 -2.07 8.24
N ASN A 274 6.81 -1.86 9.42
CA ASN A 274 6.69 -0.61 10.16
C ASN A 274 7.42 0.52 9.43
N TYR A 275 8.60 0.23 8.84
CA TYR A 275 9.29 1.22 8.02
C TYR A 275 8.70 1.31 6.61
N HIS A 276 8.25 0.19 6.03
CA HIS A 276 7.74 0.19 4.67
C HIS A 276 6.37 0.86 4.54
N THR A 277 5.46 0.69 5.49
CA THR A 277 4.10 1.27 5.45
C THR A 277 4.14 2.80 5.25
N LYS A 278 5.16 3.47 5.77
CA LYS A 278 5.39 4.91 5.58
C LYS A 278 5.45 5.31 4.09
N VAL A 279 5.98 4.47 3.19
CA VAL A 279 5.99 4.77 1.74
C VAL A 279 4.57 4.87 1.17
N HIS A 280 3.67 4.00 1.63
CA HIS A 280 2.28 3.96 1.19
C HIS A 280 1.53 5.19 1.67
N ASP A 281 1.70 5.52 2.95
CA ASP A 281 1.09 6.70 3.54
C ASP A 281 1.66 8.00 2.93
N GLY A 282 2.98 8.10 2.74
CA GLY A 282 3.64 9.29 2.18
C GLY A 282 3.30 9.58 0.71
N ILE A 283 2.94 8.56 -0.07
CA ILE A 283 2.50 8.74 -1.47
C ILE A 283 0.99 8.89 -1.57
N GLY A 284 0.23 8.13 -0.78
CA GLY A 284 -1.22 8.17 -0.84
C GLY A 284 -1.81 9.40 -0.17
N GLY A 285 -1.29 9.76 1.01
CA GLY A 285 -1.75 10.84 1.89
C GLY A 285 -3.28 10.94 2.06
N GLN A 286 -3.76 12.07 2.58
CA GLN A 286 -5.19 12.35 2.73
C GLN A 286 -5.58 13.76 2.27
N GLY A 287 -6.52 13.89 1.34
CA GLY A 287 -6.98 15.19 0.85
C GLY A 287 -8.48 15.29 0.58
N GLY A 288 -8.83 16.20 -0.33
CA GLY A 288 -10.21 16.52 -0.72
C GLY A 288 -10.52 18.01 -0.60
N GLU A 289 -11.12 18.59 -1.65
CA GLU A 289 -11.45 20.02 -1.73
C GLU A 289 -12.37 20.47 -0.58
N ASN A 290 -13.40 19.67 -0.28
CA ASN A 290 -14.33 19.97 0.82
C ASN A 290 -13.64 19.91 2.19
N ALA A 291 -12.81 18.89 2.44
CA ALA A 291 -12.06 18.76 3.68
C ALA A 291 -11.17 19.98 3.90
N ARG A 292 -10.44 20.40 2.87
CA ARG A 292 -9.57 21.59 2.91
C ARG A 292 -10.35 22.89 3.12
N SER A 293 -11.48 23.05 2.43
CA SER A 293 -12.36 24.21 2.62
C SER A 293 -12.84 24.32 4.07
N ILE A 294 -13.16 23.18 4.69
CA ILE A 294 -13.53 23.09 6.09
C ILE A 294 -12.34 23.40 7.01
N ASP A 295 -11.14 22.89 6.72
CA ASP A 295 -9.93 23.18 7.52
C ASP A 295 -9.63 24.69 7.53
N ASN A 296 -9.66 25.33 6.36
CA ASN A 296 -9.50 26.79 6.24
C ASN A 296 -10.59 27.56 6.99
N TYR A 297 -11.85 27.08 6.93
CA TYR A 297 -12.94 27.66 7.70
C TYR A 297 -12.66 27.58 9.20
N LEU A 298 -12.17 26.43 9.68
CA LEU A 298 -11.91 26.23 11.11
C LEU A 298 -10.77 27.11 11.63
N ILE A 299 -9.67 27.22 10.87
CA ILE A 299 -8.56 28.13 11.19
C ILE A 299 -9.06 29.58 11.30
N ASN A 300 -9.78 30.05 10.28
CA ASN A 300 -10.18 31.46 10.17
C ASN A 300 -11.25 31.88 11.19
N ASN A 301 -12.06 30.94 11.70
CA ASN A 301 -13.22 31.27 12.54
C ASN A 301 -13.06 30.86 14.01
N TYR A 302 -12.16 29.93 14.34
CA TYR A 302 -12.07 29.37 15.71
C TYR A 302 -10.66 29.40 16.31
N ASN A 303 -9.73 30.18 15.73
CA ASN A 303 -8.35 30.30 16.21
C ASN A 303 -7.65 28.93 16.34
N LEU A 304 -7.97 28.02 15.43
CA LEU A 304 -7.27 26.75 15.30
C LEU A 304 -5.97 26.95 14.53
N THR A 305 -4.92 26.27 14.96
CA THR A 305 -3.61 26.25 14.31
C THR A 305 -3.50 25.08 13.32
N ASN A 306 -2.44 25.05 12.51
CA ASN A 306 -2.15 23.89 11.65
C ASN A 306 -2.02 22.59 12.47
N ASP A 307 -1.42 22.66 13.67
CA ASP A 307 -1.36 21.51 14.58
C ASP A 307 -2.75 20.98 14.97
N ASP A 308 -3.71 21.88 15.21
CA ASP A 308 -5.08 21.48 15.52
C ASP A 308 -5.74 20.80 14.30
N ILE A 309 -5.44 21.28 13.09
CA ILE A 309 -5.92 20.68 11.84
C ILE A 309 -5.34 19.28 11.65
N ILE A 310 -4.05 19.04 11.91
CA ILE A 310 -3.44 17.70 11.83
C ILE A 310 -4.19 16.71 12.73
N VAL A 311 -4.48 17.12 13.97
CA VAL A 311 -5.25 16.29 14.91
C VAL A 311 -6.66 16.00 14.38
N ILE A 312 -7.29 16.99 13.72
CA ILE A 312 -8.58 16.85 13.06
C ILE A 312 -8.51 15.88 11.86
N ILE A 313 -7.49 15.96 11.01
CA ILE A 313 -7.25 15.07 9.86
C ILE A 313 -7.18 13.62 10.36
N GLN A 314 -6.29 13.34 11.31
CA GLN A 314 -6.08 12.01 11.86
C GLN A 314 -7.35 11.46 12.53
N SER A 315 -8.03 12.30 13.31
CA SER A 315 -9.27 11.91 14.00
C SER A 315 -10.41 11.69 13.02
N SER A 316 -10.53 12.53 11.99
CA SER A 316 -11.48 12.38 10.88
C SER A 316 -11.28 11.04 10.19
N SER A 317 -10.04 10.76 9.75
CA SER A 317 -9.68 9.49 9.12
C SER A 317 -10.13 8.33 9.99
N LYS A 318 -9.70 8.25 11.26
CA LYS A 318 -10.07 7.16 12.17
C LYS A 318 -11.57 7.08 12.47
N PHE A 319 -12.25 8.21 12.60
CA PHE A 319 -13.68 8.28 12.89
C PHE A 319 -14.50 7.68 11.75
N TYR A 320 -14.31 8.16 10.51
CA TYR A 320 -15.04 7.62 9.36
C TYR A 320 -14.65 6.18 9.07
N LYS A 321 -13.36 5.85 9.22
CA LYS A 321 -12.87 4.48 9.16
C LYS A 321 -13.70 3.60 10.09
N LYS A 322 -13.75 3.90 11.39
CA LYS A 322 -14.47 3.08 12.38
C LYS A 322 -15.98 3.02 12.15
N TYR A 323 -16.63 4.15 11.88
CA TYR A 323 -18.08 4.26 11.99
C TYR A 323 -18.84 4.12 10.67
N LEU A 324 -18.21 4.35 9.52
CA LEU A 324 -18.90 4.20 8.25
C LEU A 324 -19.22 2.72 7.91
N PRO A 325 -18.31 1.74 8.12
CA PRO A 325 -18.59 0.32 7.88
C PRO A 325 -19.68 -0.24 8.79
N LEU A 326 -19.63 0.06 10.10
CA LEU A 326 -20.62 -0.53 11.01
C LEU A 326 -22.02 0.07 10.75
N LYS A 327 -22.12 1.28 10.21
CA LYS A 327 -23.41 1.84 9.78
C LYS A 327 -24.05 0.99 8.69
N TYR A 328 -23.27 0.53 7.70
CA TYR A 328 -23.77 -0.33 6.63
C TYR A 328 -24.05 -1.76 7.12
N TYR A 329 -23.25 -2.27 8.05
CA TYR A 329 -23.45 -3.61 8.62
C TYR A 329 -24.68 -3.70 9.54
N TYR A 330 -24.89 -2.70 10.40
CA TYR A 330 -26.05 -2.66 11.28
C TYR A 330 -27.22 -1.95 10.59
N THR A 331 -27.87 -2.65 9.66
CA THR A 331 -29.18 -2.24 9.16
C THR A 331 -30.15 -2.17 10.34
N SER A 332 -30.47 -0.94 10.76
CA SER A 332 -31.59 -0.58 11.64
C SER A 332 -31.92 -1.55 12.79
N THR A 333 -31.53 -1.20 14.04
CA THR A 333 -32.35 -1.31 15.29
C THR A 333 -31.53 -1.53 16.57
N LYS A 334 -30.29 -2.06 16.49
CA LYS A 334 -29.58 -2.52 17.71
C LYS A 334 -28.81 -1.45 18.50
N TYR A 335 -28.55 -0.29 17.91
CA TYR A 335 -27.87 0.83 18.57
C TYR A 335 -28.62 2.15 18.30
N PRO A 336 -29.43 2.66 19.24
CA PRO A 336 -30.22 3.87 19.02
C PRO A 336 -29.38 5.15 18.91
N ILE A 337 -28.08 5.11 19.23
CA ILE A 337 -27.20 6.29 19.24
C ILE A 337 -25.92 6.02 18.46
N TYR A 338 -26.06 5.77 17.16
CA TYR A 338 -24.92 5.70 16.25
C TYR A 338 -24.40 7.12 15.95
N PRO A 339 -23.08 7.40 15.96
CA PRO A 339 -22.57 8.77 15.79
C PRO A 339 -22.73 9.32 14.39
N LEU A 340 -22.87 8.47 13.37
CA LEU A 340 -23.08 8.85 11.97
C LEU A 340 -24.47 8.46 11.46
N VAL A 341 -25.07 9.35 10.69
CA VAL A 341 -26.28 9.11 9.89
C VAL A 341 -25.91 9.42 8.46
N CYS A 342 -25.95 8.40 7.59
CA CYS A 342 -25.75 8.54 6.16
C CYS A 342 -27.07 8.26 5.45
N SER A 343 -27.25 8.83 4.25
CA SER A 343 -28.34 8.44 3.36
C SER A 343 -28.22 6.97 2.91
N GLU A 344 -29.15 6.49 2.08
CA GLU A 344 -29.32 5.07 1.75
C GLU A 344 -28.02 4.34 1.37
N ASN A 345 -28.02 3.05 1.69
CA ASN A 345 -26.90 2.14 1.59
C ASN A 345 -26.53 1.89 0.12
N PRO A 346 -25.38 2.36 -0.39
CA PRO A 346 -25.00 2.07 -1.77
C PRO A 346 -24.73 0.58 -1.99
N TRP A 347 -24.49 -0.20 -0.93
CA TRP A 347 -24.23 -1.63 -1.03
C TRP A 347 -25.46 -2.49 -1.42
N ASP A 348 -26.68 -1.95 -1.29
CA ASP A 348 -27.93 -2.66 -1.64
C ASP A 348 -28.30 -2.54 -3.12
N GLU A 349 -27.55 -1.76 -3.89
CA GLU A 349 -27.72 -1.62 -5.32
C GLU A 349 -26.96 -2.71 -6.09
N SER A 350 -27.60 -3.26 -7.13
CA SER A 350 -26.90 -4.13 -8.08
C SER A 350 -25.65 -3.42 -8.60
N THR A 351 -24.53 -4.11 -8.71
CA THR A 351 -23.21 -3.53 -9.05
C THR A 351 -23.19 -2.70 -10.34
N GLU A 352 -24.17 -2.86 -11.23
CA GLU A 352 -24.34 -2.07 -12.45
C GLU A 352 -24.97 -0.68 -12.23
N SER A 353 -25.71 -0.42 -11.14
CA SER A 353 -26.33 0.89 -10.86
C SER A 353 -25.45 1.84 -10.04
N LEU A 354 -24.37 1.32 -9.42
CA LEU A 354 -23.41 2.07 -8.61
C LEU A 354 -22.72 3.23 -9.34
N SER A 355 -22.65 3.20 -10.68
CA SER A 355 -22.06 4.31 -11.44
C SER A 355 -22.86 5.62 -11.35
N ASN A 356 -24.09 5.58 -10.84
CA ASN A 356 -25.01 6.71 -10.76
C ASN A 356 -25.39 7.10 -9.32
N VAL A 357 -24.80 6.47 -8.30
CA VAL A 357 -25.16 6.74 -6.90
C VAL A 357 -24.41 7.97 -6.40
N ASP A 358 -25.15 9.06 -6.14
CA ASP A 358 -24.61 10.22 -5.43
C ASP A 358 -24.09 9.77 -4.06
N PHE A 359 -22.91 10.26 -3.69
CA PHE A 359 -22.25 9.89 -2.43
C PHE A 359 -23.24 10.06 -1.27
N PRO A 360 -23.41 9.04 -0.41
CA PRO A 360 -24.36 9.17 0.67
C PRO A 360 -23.93 10.30 1.60
N SER A 361 -24.76 11.33 1.73
CA SER A 361 -24.45 12.46 2.60
C SER A 361 -24.43 11.95 4.04
N CYS A 362 -23.23 11.72 4.57
CA CYS A 362 -23.04 11.38 5.97
C CYS A 362 -22.99 12.67 6.79
N GLN A 363 -23.71 12.68 7.90
CA GLN A 363 -23.66 13.70 8.93
C GLN A 363 -23.59 13.02 10.30
N CYS A 364 -23.24 13.75 11.35
CA CYS A 364 -23.38 13.19 12.68
C CYS A 364 -24.84 13.17 13.10
N ASN A 365 -25.16 12.25 14.00
CA ASN A 365 -26.52 12.07 14.49
C ASN A 365 -26.98 13.29 15.29
N ASP A 366 -28.14 13.85 14.92
CA ASP A 366 -28.75 15.03 15.55
C ASP A 366 -29.02 14.86 17.04
N TYR A 367 -29.09 13.62 17.55
CA TYR A 367 -29.10 13.34 18.99
C TYR A 367 -27.98 14.07 19.73
N TYR A 368 -26.79 14.15 19.12
CA TYR A 368 -25.63 14.77 19.72
C TYR A 368 -25.70 16.31 19.74
N TYR A 369 -26.65 16.90 19.01
CA TYR A 369 -26.85 18.35 18.92
C TYR A 369 -27.95 18.88 19.85
N GLN A 370 -28.43 18.06 20.80
CA GLN A 370 -29.54 18.43 21.68
C GLN A 370 -29.10 19.17 22.95
N SER A 371 -27.84 19.00 23.38
CA SER A 371 -27.31 19.62 24.60
C SER A 371 -25.78 19.73 24.53
N ASP A 372 -25.19 20.58 25.37
CA ASP A 372 -23.73 20.71 25.44
C ASP A 372 -23.06 19.40 25.90
N ASP A 373 -23.68 18.66 26.82
CA ASP A 373 -23.19 17.35 27.29
C ASP A 373 -23.18 16.30 26.19
N ASN A 374 -24.22 16.27 25.36
CA ASN A 374 -24.29 15.38 24.20
C ASN A 374 -23.21 15.77 23.18
N LEU A 375 -23.01 17.06 22.95
CA LEU A 375 -22.01 17.54 22.02
C LEU A 375 -20.57 17.25 22.49
N ASN A 376 -20.31 17.40 23.79
CA ASN A 376 -19.06 17.00 24.42
C ASN A 376 -18.83 15.49 24.30
N THR A 377 -19.87 14.68 24.39
CA THR A 377 -19.80 13.24 24.12
C THR A 377 -19.41 12.97 22.67
N LEU A 378 -20.01 13.66 21.70
CA LEU A 378 -19.65 13.49 20.28
C LEU A 378 -18.21 13.91 20.00
N ILE A 379 -17.73 15.01 20.58
CA ILE A 379 -16.32 15.42 20.49
C ILE A 379 -15.44 14.29 21.01
N LYS A 380 -15.72 13.76 22.20
CA LYS A 380 -14.97 12.61 22.73
C LYS A 380 -15.00 11.42 21.77
N ILE A 381 -16.16 11.06 21.22
CA ILE A 381 -16.29 9.95 20.24
C ILE A 381 -15.48 10.22 18.96
N TYR A 382 -15.48 11.45 18.47
CA TYR A 382 -14.76 11.86 17.26
C TYR A 382 -13.24 11.77 17.48
N PHE A 383 -12.77 12.11 18.69
CA PHE A 383 -11.35 12.11 19.07
C PHE A 383 -10.95 10.89 19.95
N ASP A 384 -11.81 9.87 20.10
CA ASP A 384 -11.80 8.87 21.21
C ASP A 384 -10.56 7.97 21.24
N LYS A 385 -9.88 7.81 20.10
CA LYS A 385 -8.64 7.03 20.03
C LYS A 385 -7.37 7.85 20.23
N PHE A 386 -7.47 9.14 20.52
CA PHE A 386 -6.32 10.05 20.64
C PHE A 386 -6.41 11.03 21.80
N ALA A 387 -7.47 11.00 22.61
CA ALA A 387 -7.68 12.05 23.61
C ALA A 387 -6.56 12.22 24.65
N PHE A 388 -5.56 11.31 24.72
CA PHE A 388 -4.51 11.34 25.75
C PHE A 388 -3.10 10.86 25.35
N GLU A 389 -2.77 10.65 24.06
CA GLU A 389 -1.45 10.11 23.68
C GLU A 389 -0.37 11.20 23.51
N SER A 390 -0.75 12.43 23.14
CA SER A 390 0.17 13.59 23.08
C SER A 390 -0.43 14.88 23.65
N THR A 391 0.45 15.76 24.17
CA THR A 391 0.08 17.07 24.73
C THR A 391 -0.67 17.94 23.71
N ILE A 392 -0.32 17.82 22.42
CA ILE A 392 -0.90 18.66 21.36
C ILE A 392 -2.32 18.21 21.04
N GLN A 393 -2.57 16.91 20.89
CA GLN A 393 -3.92 16.36 20.72
C GLN A 393 -4.85 16.80 21.86
N TYR A 394 -4.38 16.69 23.09
CA TYR A 394 -5.12 17.14 24.26
C TYR A 394 -5.44 18.64 24.23
N ASN A 395 -4.49 19.48 23.80
CA ASN A 395 -4.69 20.92 23.67
C ASN A 395 -5.69 21.27 22.56
N SER A 396 -5.64 20.61 21.41
CA SER A 396 -6.58 20.82 20.30
C SER A 396 -8.01 20.47 20.70
N ILE A 397 -8.21 19.33 21.35
CA ILE A 397 -9.53 18.90 21.84
C ILE A 397 -10.05 19.90 22.89
N LYS A 398 -9.18 20.34 23.82
CA LYS A 398 -9.53 21.36 24.80
C LYS A 398 -10.00 22.66 24.19
N LYS A 399 -9.34 23.16 23.14
CA LYS A 399 -9.75 24.37 22.43
C LYS A 399 -11.19 24.23 21.92
N ILE A 400 -11.51 23.10 21.28
CA ILE A 400 -12.87 22.83 20.77
C ILE A 400 -13.88 22.69 21.92
N MET A 401 -13.53 21.95 22.98
CA MET A 401 -14.42 21.75 24.14
C MET A 401 -14.70 23.05 24.91
N ALA A 402 -13.78 24.02 24.88
CA ALA A 402 -13.91 25.31 25.55
C ALA A 402 -14.78 26.33 24.80
N LEU A 403 -15.15 26.05 23.55
CA LEU A 403 -16.08 26.88 22.78
C LEU A 403 -17.45 26.91 23.46
N ASP A 404 -18.16 28.04 23.32
CA ASP A 404 -19.58 28.08 23.67
C ASP A 404 -20.40 27.10 22.82
N TYR A 405 -21.59 26.78 23.29
CA TYR A 405 -22.46 25.78 22.66
C TYR A 405 -22.67 26.03 21.15
N THR A 406 -22.91 27.28 20.75
CA THR A 406 -23.20 27.63 19.35
C THR A 406 -21.97 27.40 18.47
N ASN A 407 -20.80 27.85 18.92
CA ASN A 407 -19.55 27.68 18.20
C ASN A 407 -19.12 26.22 18.15
N LYS A 408 -19.26 25.50 19.26
CA LYS A 408 -19.01 24.06 19.35
C LYS A 408 -19.89 23.28 18.37
N LEU A 409 -21.18 23.63 18.30
CA LEU A 409 -22.13 22.99 17.39
C LEU A 409 -21.75 23.21 15.93
N ASN A 410 -21.35 24.44 15.58
CA ASN A 410 -20.91 24.79 14.23
C ASN A 410 -19.63 24.03 13.84
N VAL A 411 -18.64 23.96 14.73
CA VAL A 411 -17.42 23.16 14.51
C VAL A 411 -17.78 21.71 14.26
N MET A 412 -18.60 21.10 15.11
CA MET A 412 -18.96 19.69 14.95
C MET A 412 -19.75 19.43 13.68
N LYS A 413 -20.68 20.30 13.29
CA LYS A 413 -21.38 20.18 11.99
C LYS A 413 -20.41 20.19 10.81
N LYS A 414 -19.39 21.04 10.84
CA LYS A 414 -18.34 21.08 9.81
C LYS A 414 -17.47 19.82 9.82
N LEU A 415 -17.03 19.36 10.98
CA LEU A 415 -16.23 18.12 11.11
C LEU A 415 -17.01 16.89 10.62
N CYS A 416 -18.30 16.83 10.95
CA CYS A 416 -19.20 15.76 10.52
C CYS A 416 -19.54 15.78 9.03
N SER A 417 -19.23 16.87 8.32
CA SER A 417 -19.32 16.95 6.86
C SER A 417 -17.95 17.05 6.19
N ARG A 418 -16.85 16.85 6.94
CA ARG A 418 -15.48 17.10 6.45
C ARG A 418 -15.04 16.12 5.38
N LEU A 419 -15.26 14.83 5.61
CA LEU A 419 -14.88 13.70 4.74
C LEU A 419 -13.59 13.94 3.95
N GLY A 420 -12.46 13.62 4.58
CA GLY A 420 -11.18 13.49 3.88
C GLY A 420 -11.09 12.14 3.17
N TYR A 421 -10.38 12.11 2.05
CA TYR A 421 -10.15 10.93 1.24
C TYR A 421 -8.69 10.56 1.26
N ASP A 422 -8.39 9.29 1.52
CA ASP A 422 -7.03 8.81 1.42
C ASP A 422 -6.70 8.49 -0.06
N GLY A 423 -5.43 8.54 -0.44
CA GLY A 423 -5.00 8.10 -1.76
C GLY A 423 -5.13 6.59 -1.90
N ASP A 424 -5.09 6.09 -3.13
CA ASP A 424 -5.20 4.66 -3.38
C ASP A 424 -3.98 3.89 -2.88
N MET A 425 -2.80 4.53 -2.81
CA MET A 425 -1.61 3.96 -2.16
C MET A 425 -1.81 3.66 -0.65
N VAL A 426 -2.89 4.12 -0.01
CA VAL A 426 -3.20 3.79 1.39
C VAL A 426 -4.18 2.61 1.47
N GLY A 427 -3.79 1.56 2.20
CA GLY A 427 -4.62 0.37 2.46
C GLY A 427 -4.52 -0.70 1.37
N SER A 428 -5.46 -1.64 1.32
CA SER A 428 -5.34 -2.80 0.41
C SER A 428 -5.58 -2.51 -1.07
N ALA A 429 -6.11 -1.33 -1.41
CA ALA A 429 -6.23 -0.91 -2.80
C ALA A 429 -4.89 -0.47 -3.41
N SER A 430 -3.83 -0.32 -2.62
CA SER A 430 -2.53 0.26 -3.04
C SER A 430 -1.95 -0.35 -4.30
N ALA A 431 -2.14 -1.65 -4.52
CA ALA A 431 -1.73 -2.36 -5.73
C ALA A 431 -2.37 -1.84 -7.04
N ILE A 432 -3.38 -0.97 -7.00
CA ILE A 432 -3.91 -0.30 -8.19
C ILE A 432 -2.96 0.78 -8.70
N ASP A 433 -2.21 1.45 -7.82
CA ASP A 433 -1.25 2.48 -8.21
C ASP A 433 0.03 1.81 -8.76
N PRO A 434 0.54 2.21 -9.93
CA PRO A 434 1.74 1.58 -10.49
C PRO A 434 2.97 1.68 -9.58
N ILE A 435 3.02 2.67 -8.69
CA ILE A 435 4.17 2.88 -7.80
C ILE A 435 4.26 1.81 -6.71
N PHE A 436 3.13 1.21 -6.34
CA PHE A 436 3.10 0.05 -5.45
C PHE A 436 4.08 -1.03 -5.92
N TRP A 437 4.05 -1.39 -7.19
CA TRP A 437 4.82 -2.52 -7.70
C TRP A 437 6.33 -2.28 -7.66
N VAL A 438 6.77 -1.05 -7.91
CA VAL A 438 8.19 -0.70 -7.94
C VAL A 438 8.74 -0.35 -6.55
N SER A 439 7.89 0.02 -5.59
CA SER A 439 8.33 0.40 -4.25
C SER A 439 8.78 -0.79 -3.41
N HIS A 440 8.19 -1.97 -3.57
CA HIS A 440 8.56 -3.17 -2.80
C HIS A 440 9.97 -3.68 -3.11
N GLY A 441 10.51 -3.35 -4.28
CA GLY A 441 11.85 -3.75 -4.66
C GLY A 441 12.95 -3.18 -3.75
N SER A 442 12.74 -2.03 -3.11
CA SER A 442 13.71 -1.50 -2.13
C SER A 442 13.74 -2.33 -0.83
N VAL A 443 12.59 -2.83 -0.37
CA VAL A 443 12.48 -3.71 0.79
C VAL A 443 13.19 -5.03 0.53
N GLU A 444 12.94 -5.61 -0.64
CA GLU A 444 13.55 -6.86 -1.03
C GLU A 444 15.07 -6.72 -1.23
N LYS A 445 15.51 -5.64 -1.89
CA LYS A 445 16.92 -5.33 -2.04
C LYS A 445 17.62 -5.15 -0.70
N LEU A 446 17.00 -4.44 0.25
CA LEU A 446 17.51 -4.32 1.61
C LEU A 446 17.65 -5.70 2.25
N TYR A 447 16.60 -6.54 2.20
CA TYR A 447 16.64 -7.91 2.72
C TYR A 447 17.82 -8.72 2.16
N GLN A 448 18.04 -8.70 0.85
CA GLN A 448 19.17 -9.40 0.24
C GLN A 448 20.52 -8.86 0.74
N LYS A 449 20.68 -7.53 0.84
CA LYS A 449 21.89 -6.92 1.41
C LYS A 449 22.12 -7.36 2.86
N LEU A 450 21.08 -7.45 3.68
CA LEU A 450 21.22 -7.88 5.08
C LEU A 450 21.77 -9.31 5.21
N ILE A 451 21.33 -10.22 4.34
CA ILE A 451 21.81 -11.60 4.33
C ILE A 451 23.23 -11.70 3.77
N ILE A 452 23.52 -10.98 2.68
CA ILE A 452 24.85 -11.01 2.05
C ILE A 452 25.93 -10.51 3.01
N ASN A 453 25.59 -9.55 3.89
CA ASN A 453 26.52 -9.00 4.88
C ASN A 453 26.40 -9.68 6.26
N ASP A 454 25.75 -10.84 6.36
CA ASP A 454 25.66 -11.65 7.59
C ASP A 454 25.16 -10.85 8.83
N LEU A 455 24.20 -9.94 8.66
CA LEU A 455 23.73 -9.06 9.74
C LEU A 455 22.73 -9.70 10.71
N PHE A 456 22.26 -10.91 10.40
CA PHE A 456 21.36 -11.70 11.24
C PHE A 456 22.12 -12.70 12.11
N LEU A 457 21.65 -12.97 13.32
CA LEU A 457 22.14 -14.06 14.17
C LEU A 457 21.85 -15.43 13.57
N ASP A 458 20.69 -15.57 12.95
CA ASP A 458 20.22 -16.75 12.25
C ASP A 458 19.15 -16.38 11.22
N LEU A 459 18.96 -17.27 10.24
CA LEU A 459 18.02 -17.10 9.15
C LEU A 459 16.78 -18.01 9.31
N GLN A 460 16.47 -18.48 10.52
CA GLN A 460 15.33 -19.36 10.71
C GLN A 460 14.04 -18.56 10.79
N TYR A 461 13.06 -18.92 9.95
CA TYR A 461 11.71 -18.44 10.06
C TYR A 461 10.93 -19.33 11.03
N THR A 462 10.82 -18.91 12.29
CA THR A 462 10.15 -19.66 13.37
C THR A 462 8.96 -18.92 13.98
N ALA A 463 8.61 -17.73 13.50
CA ALA A 463 7.52 -16.89 14.00
C ALA A 463 6.16 -17.61 13.90
N SER A 464 5.85 -18.39 14.93
CA SER A 464 4.75 -19.37 14.98
C SER A 464 3.50 -18.86 15.70
N SER A 465 3.48 -17.60 16.10
CA SER A 465 2.38 -17.02 16.91
C SER A 465 1.12 -16.67 16.11
N SER A 466 1.08 -16.98 14.81
CA SER A 466 -0.02 -16.61 13.92
C SER A 466 -0.96 -17.79 13.69
N SER A 467 -2.24 -17.65 14.06
CA SER A 467 -3.32 -18.52 13.55
C SER A 467 -3.53 -18.33 12.05
N CYS A 468 -3.07 -17.21 11.52
CA CYS A 468 -3.20 -16.85 10.12
C CYS A 468 -2.16 -17.51 9.24
N SER A 469 -2.67 -18.15 8.18
CA SER A 469 -1.86 -18.93 7.24
C SER A 469 -0.77 -18.08 6.57
N GLY A 470 -1.08 -16.84 6.22
CA GLY A 470 -0.20 -15.91 5.52
C GLY A 470 1.02 -15.48 6.32
N HIS A 471 1.10 -15.77 7.63
CA HIS A 471 2.28 -15.49 8.44
C HIS A 471 2.83 -16.71 9.17
N ALA A 472 2.09 -17.80 9.23
CA ALA A 472 2.55 -19.00 9.88
C ALA A 472 3.65 -19.67 9.03
N PRO A 473 4.75 -20.19 9.61
CA PRO A 473 5.83 -20.82 8.85
C PRO A 473 5.37 -22.02 8.00
N TRP A 474 4.29 -22.69 8.44
CA TRP A 474 3.65 -23.82 7.77
C TRP A 474 2.58 -23.42 6.75
N GLY A 475 2.19 -22.15 6.71
CA GLY A 475 1.11 -21.69 5.83
C GLY A 475 1.50 -21.73 4.37
N LYS A 476 0.55 -22.12 3.53
CA LYS A 476 0.67 -22.23 2.07
C LYS A 476 -0.14 -21.15 1.38
N LYS A 477 0.14 -20.91 0.09
CA LYS A 477 -0.42 -19.78 -0.66
C LYS A 477 -1.10 -20.27 -1.93
N ASP A 478 -2.41 -20.51 -1.86
CA ASP A 478 -3.24 -20.93 -3.00
C ASP A 478 -3.11 -19.97 -4.20
N TRP A 479 -2.95 -18.66 -3.93
CA TRP A 479 -2.81 -17.64 -4.97
C TRP A 479 -1.52 -17.74 -5.79
N LEU A 480 -0.53 -18.52 -5.34
CA LEU A 480 0.65 -18.86 -6.14
C LEU A 480 0.38 -19.94 -7.19
N ASN A 481 -0.84 -20.45 -7.29
CA ASN A 481 -1.20 -21.35 -8.38
C ASN A 481 -0.98 -20.67 -9.73
N GLY A 482 -0.16 -21.30 -10.58
CA GLY A 482 0.29 -20.79 -11.87
C GLY A 482 1.60 -20.01 -11.86
N TYR A 483 2.10 -19.58 -10.70
CA TYR A 483 3.47 -19.04 -10.58
C TYR A 483 4.49 -20.18 -10.73
N LYS A 484 5.60 -19.92 -11.43
CA LYS A 484 6.63 -20.94 -11.71
C LYS A 484 8.01 -20.49 -11.28
N PHE A 485 8.77 -21.35 -10.62
CA PHE A 485 10.23 -21.14 -10.53
C PHE A 485 10.91 -21.38 -11.88
N ILE A 486 12.12 -20.83 -12.06
CA ILE A 486 12.87 -21.04 -13.30
C ILE A 486 13.20 -22.52 -13.47
N ASN A 487 12.96 -23.06 -14.67
CA ASN A 487 13.36 -24.42 -15.07
C ASN A 487 12.86 -25.55 -14.14
N THR A 488 11.69 -25.38 -13.52
CA THR A 488 11.08 -26.44 -12.69
C THR A 488 9.59 -26.60 -12.98
N ASP A 489 9.07 -27.79 -12.73
CA ASP A 489 7.63 -28.08 -12.68
C ASP A 489 7.08 -28.09 -11.24
N ILE A 490 7.77 -27.40 -10.32
CA ILE A 490 7.37 -27.35 -8.92
C ILE A 490 6.08 -26.53 -8.79
N GLU A 491 5.09 -27.11 -8.13
CA GLU A 491 3.86 -26.41 -7.72
C GLU A 491 4.18 -25.49 -6.54
N VAL A 492 4.43 -24.21 -6.81
CA VAL A 492 4.91 -23.25 -5.78
C VAL A 492 3.84 -22.97 -4.71
N ASN A 493 2.55 -23.13 -5.02
CA ASN A 493 1.47 -23.06 -4.05
C ASN A 493 1.56 -24.13 -2.96
N GLU A 494 2.31 -25.21 -3.17
CA GLU A 494 2.55 -26.25 -2.17
C GLU A 494 3.69 -25.92 -1.19
N TYR A 495 4.46 -24.87 -1.46
CA TYR A 495 5.51 -24.42 -0.55
C TYR A 495 4.91 -23.66 0.64
N THR A 496 5.48 -23.90 1.81
CA THR A 496 5.14 -23.13 3.01
C THR A 496 5.89 -21.80 3.06
N ASN A 497 5.44 -20.86 3.89
CA ASN A 497 6.15 -19.59 4.14
C ASN A 497 7.62 -19.78 4.52
N ALA A 498 7.94 -20.77 5.36
CA ALA A 498 9.33 -21.09 5.71
C ALA A 498 10.14 -21.52 4.48
N GLN A 499 9.61 -22.43 3.67
CA GLN A 499 10.30 -22.90 2.46
C GLN A 499 10.46 -21.77 1.43
N LEU A 500 9.44 -20.93 1.29
CA LEU A 500 9.49 -19.74 0.43
C LEU A 500 10.55 -18.75 0.92
N SER A 501 10.70 -18.56 2.23
CA SER A 501 11.77 -17.74 2.81
C SER A 501 13.16 -18.32 2.56
N ASP A 502 13.32 -19.64 2.64
CA ASP A 502 14.59 -20.31 2.31
C ASP A 502 15.00 -20.07 0.85
N VAL A 503 14.02 -20.04 -0.08
CA VAL A 503 14.25 -19.72 -1.49
C VAL A 503 14.75 -18.29 -1.68
N LEU A 504 14.37 -17.35 -0.80
CA LEU A 504 14.78 -15.95 -0.88
C LEU A 504 16.16 -15.66 -0.29
N ASN A 505 16.84 -16.65 0.30
CA ASN A 505 18.20 -16.48 0.81
C ASN A 505 19.21 -16.38 -0.36
N PRO A 506 19.82 -15.21 -0.64
CA PRO A 506 20.72 -15.02 -1.79
C PRO A 506 21.99 -15.90 -1.75
N ASN A 507 22.38 -16.40 -0.57
CA ASN A 507 23.53 -17.30 -0.40
C ASN A 507 23.16 -18.77 -0.63
N SER A 508 21.88 -19.09 -0.87
CA SER A 508 21.40 -20.46 -1.01
C SER A 508 21.46 -20.98 -2.46
N ILE A 509 21.58 -22.30 -2.58
CA ILE A 509 21.45 -22.98 -3.87
C ILE A 509 20.04 -22.85 -4.46
N LEU A 510 19.03 -22.74 -3.60
CA LEU A 510 17.63 -22.55 -4.00
C LEU A 510 17.43 -21.21 -4.68
N TYR A 511 17.95 -20.12 -4.10
CA TYR A 511 17.89 -18.80 -4.76
C TYR A 511 18.59 -18.81 -6.11
N ARG A 512 19.79 -19.41 -6.18
CA ARG A 512 20.54 -19.54 -7.42
C ARG A 512 19.72 -20.26 -8.50
N ASP A 513 19.08 -21.37 -8.15
CA ASP A 513 18.44 -22.28 -9.09
C ASP A 513 16.95 -21.97 -9.37
N LEU A 514 16.25 -21.23 -8.49
CA LEU A 514 14.80 -21.02 -8.57
C LEU A 514 14.39 -19.57 -8.85
N ILE A 515 15.16 -18.58 -8.41
CA ILE A 515 14.84 -17.15 -8.60
C ILE A 515 15.36 -16.63 -9.94
N SER A 516 14.52 -15.95 -10.71
CA SER A 516 14.83 -15.48 -12.08
C SER A 516 15.60 -14.17 -12.14
N TYR A 517 15.79 -13.46 -11.03
CA TYR A 517 16.35 -12.11 -11.02
C TYR A 517 17.43 -11.90 -9.94
N VAL A 518 18.11 -10.77 -10.06
CA VAL A 518 18.98 -10.15 -9.06
C VAL A 518 18.73 -8.65 -9.05
N TYR A 519 19.09 -7.97 -7.98
CA TYR A 519 19.15 -6.51 -7.95
C TYR A 519 20.50 -6.01 -8.47
N ASP A 520 20.50 -4.80 -9.04
CA ASP A 520 21.72 -4.05 -9.21
C ASP A 520 22.36 -3.65 -7.86
N ASN A 521 23.54 -3.04 -7.91
CA ASN A 521 24.27 -2.61 -6.71
C ASN A 521 24.11 -1.11 -6.42
N ALA A 522 22.97 -0.50 -6.78
CA ALA A 522 22.76 0.91 -6.48
C ALA A 522 22.76 1.12 -4.95
N LYS A 523 23.44 2.17 -4.49
CA LYS A 523 23.47 2.53 -3.07
C LYS A 523 22.32 3.46 -2.72
N SER A 524 21.86 3.40 -1.48
CA SER A 524 21.08 4.47 -0.90
C SER A 524 21.97 5.71 -0.70
N ASN A 525 21.38 6.89 -0.72
CA ASN A 525 22.04 8.15 -0.35
C ASN A 525 22.12 8.33 1.17
N CYS A 526 21.62 7.37 1.95
CA CYS A 526 21.72 7.35 3.40
C CYS A 526 23.09 6.80 3.85
N GLU A 527 24.08 7.68 4.02
CA GLU A 527 25.46 7.27 4.38
C GLU A 527 25.51 6.41 5.65
N ASP A 528 24.84 6.83 6.72
CA ASP A 528 24.75 6.07 7.98
C ASP A 528 24.15 4.67 7.80
N VAL A 529 23.19 4.52 6.88
CA VAL A 529 22.57 3.22 6.59
C VAL A 529 23.56 2.35 5.83
N GLU A 530 24.24 2.89 4.81
CA GLU A 530 25.24 2.13 4.05
C GLU A 530 26.46 1.76 4.92
N GLU A 531 26.82 2.56 5.93
CA GLU A 531 27.83 2.20 6.94
C GLU A 531 27.39 0.99 7.77
N LEU A 532 26.15 1.00 8.28
CA LEU A 532 25.58 -0.15 9.00
C LEU A 532 25.50 -1.42 8.15
N LEU A 533 25.27 -1.27 6.83
CA LEU A 533 25.20 -2.39 5.89
C LEU A 533 26.57 -2.94 5.48
N SER A 534 27.66 -2.23 5.76
CA SER A 534 29.02 -2.60 5.33
C SER A 534 29.89 -3.16 6.45
N ASN A 535 29.42 -3.11 7.70
CA ASN A 535 30.08 -3.63 8.90
C ASN A 535 29.65 -5.07 9.17
#